data_AF-A0A1V4RTT9-F1
#
_entry.id   AF-A0A1V4RTT9-F1
#
_cell.length_a   1.000
_cell.length_b   1.000
_cell.length_c   1.000
_cell.angle_alpha   90.00
_cell.angle_beta   90.00
_cell.angle_gamma   90.00
#
_symmetry.space_group_name_H-M   'P 1'
#
loop_
_entity.id
_entity.type
_entity.pdbx_description
1 polymer ?
#
loop_
_entity_poly.entity_id
_entity_poly.type
_entity_poly.pdbx_seq_one_letter_code
_entity_poly.pdbx_strand_id
1 'polypeptide(L)'
;MNLKDKLARLDKNSSQTPIQKTGTVQYRDWAEDFQRELDARILSEGNSFIIMKENYYPVYRNPDFEKLRSNGFIVNQFDRITGDRSTGTFNLQKYLFIDTETTGLAGGTGTYAFLVGIGHIELDHIVVRQYVLPDFQHEWLLLKHVENRLVTAEGIGSFNGKSYDIPLLRTRFVLNRIDSVLDDLPHIDILHAARRIWKQRLGSCTLIFSTLFTLFF
;
A
#
# COMPACT_ATOMS: atom_id res chain seq x y z
N MET A 1 51.89 22.91 -10.55
CA MET A 1 50.78 23.88 -10.54
C MET A 1 50.04 23.73 -9.21
N ASN A 2 50.01 24.76 -8.36
CA ASN A 2 49.62 24.67 -6.95
C ASN A 2 48.10 24.90 -6.78
N LEU A 3 47.46 24.20 -5.85
CA LEU A 3 46.02 24.30 -5.54
C LEU A 3 45.56 25.75 -5.26
N LYS A 4 46.45 26.56 -4.69
CA LYS A 4 46.19 27.99 -4.41
C LYS A 4 45.94 28.82 -5.68
N ASP A 5 46.59 28.47 -6.79
CA ASP A 5 46.43 29.21 -8.06
C ASP A 5 45.11 28.86 -8.77
N LYS A 6 44.56 27.67 -8.50
CA LYS A 6 43.22 27.27 -8.99
C LYS A 6 42.10 27.96 -8.21
N LEU A 7 42.26 28.12 -6.90
CA LEU A 7 41.30 28.83 -6.04
C LEU A 7 41.24 30.32 -6.36
N ALA A 8 42.39 30.97 -6.58
CA ALA A 8 42.45 32.39 -6.93
C ALA A 8 41.78 32.77 -8.27
N ARG A 9 41.58 31.79 -9.17
CA ARG A 9 40.88 31.98 -10.45
C ARG A 9 39.35 31.88 -10.32
N LEU A 10 38.85 31.21 -9.27
CA LEU A 10 37.40 31.08 -9.03
C LEU A 10 36.82 32.33 -8.36
N ASP A 11 37.59 32.99 -7.48
CA ASP A 11 37.12 34.22 -6.80
C ASP A 11 36.96 35.41 -7.75
N LYS A 12 37.79 35.51 -8.80
CA LYS A 12 37.76 36.65 -9.74
C LYS A 12 36.58 36.67 -10.71
N ASN A 13 35.82 35.58 -10.83
CA ASN A 13 34.62 35.54 -11.68
C ASN A 13 33.31 35.67 -10.88
N SER A 14 33.37 35.95 -9.58
CA SER A 14 32.20 36.16 -8.73
C SER A 14 31.79 37.63 -8.66
N SER A 15 31.48 38.24 -9.82
CA SER A 15 30.67 39.45 -9.84
C SER A 15 29.26 39.06 -9.41
N GLN A 16 28.94 39.30 -8.13
CA GLN A 16 27.60 39.16 -7.57
C GLN A 16 26.67 40.16 -8.26
N THR A 17 25.99 39.71 -9.32
CA THR A 17 24.75 40.35 -9.75
C THR A 17 23.73 40.09 -8.63
N PRO A 18 23.05 41.12 -8.09
CA PRO A 18 22.08 40.89 -7.03
C PRO A 18 20.96 40.02 -7.59
N ILE A 19 20.87 38.78 -7.10
CA ILE A 19 19.69 37.95 -7.33
C ILE A 19 18.56 38.69 -6.63
N GLN A 20 17.68 39.32 -7.42
CA GLN A 20 16.45 39.91 -6.92
C GLN A 20 15.73 38.82 -6.14
N LYS A 21 15.44 39.07 -4.86
CA LYS A 21 14.61 38.22 -4.01
C LYS A 21 13.19 38.20 -4.60
N THR A 22 12.96 37.33 -5.57
CA THR A 22 11.63 36.97 -6.03
C THR A 22 10.93 36.24 -4.89
N GLY A 23 9.91 36.90 -4.35
CA GLY A 23 8.78 36.36 -3.59
C GLY A 23 9.09 35.29 -2.55
N THR A 24 8.79 35.59 -1.28
CA THR A 24 8.40 34.57 -0.31
C THR A 24 7.27 33.73 -0.91
N VAL A 25 7.60 32.58 -1.52
CA VAL A 25 6.62 31.57 -1.86
C VAL A 25 5.98 31.15 -0.54
N GLN A 26 4.70 31.44 -0.42
CA GLN A 26 3.91 31.16 0.76
C GLN A 26 3.74 29.63 0.87
N TYR A 27 4.72 28.96 1.48
CA TYR A 27 4.73 27.51 1.76
C TYR A 27 3.59 27.03 2.68
N ARG A 28 2.61 27.89 3.01
CA ARG A 28 1.47 27.55 3.85
C ARG A 28 0.29 26.95 3.07
N ASP A 29 0.21 27.15 1.75
CA ASP A 29 -0.98 26.78 0.99
C ASP A 29 -0.87 25.43 0.25
N TRP A 30 0.33 24.85 0.11
CA TRP A 30 0.51 23.60 -0.65
C TRP A 30 -0.22 22.41 -0.02
N ALA A 31 -0.33 22.36 1.30
CA ALA A 31 -0.98 21.24 1.99
C ALA A 31 -2.49 21.25 1.74
N GLU A 32 -3.12 22.42 1.71
CA GLU A 32 -4.54 22.57 1.43
C GLU A 32 -4.83 22.34 -0.05
N ASP A 33 -3.99 22.87 -0.93
CA ASP A 33 -4.09 22.65 -2.37
C ASP A 33 -3.88 21.18 -2.75
N PHE A 34 -2.86 20.53 -2.18
CA PHE A 34 -2.57 19.11 -2.38
C PHE A 34 -3.74 18.22 -1.93
N GLN A 35 -4.30 18.48 -0.76
CA GLN A 35 -5.44 17.72 -0.24
C GLN A 35 -6.68 17.90 -1.13
N ARG A 36 -6.93 19.14 -1.59
CA ARG A 36 -8.06 19.45 -2.48
C ARG A 36 -7.92 18.83 -3.86
N GLU A 37 -6.72 18.87 -4.46
CA GLU A 37 -6.49 18.40 -5.83
C GLU A 37 -6.44 16.88 -5.94
N LEU A 38 -5.86 16.20 -4.94
CA LEU A 38 -5.66 14.75 -4.99
C LEU A 38 -6.71 13.95 -4.21
N ASP A 39 -7.63 14.62 -3.53
CA ASP A 39 -8.58 14.02 -2.58
C ASP A 39 -7.83 13.14 -1.57
N ALA A 40 -6.77 13.71 -1.00
CA ALA A 40 -5.89 13.06 -0.04
C ALA A 40 -5.91 13.85 1.26
N ARG A 41 -5.45 13.23 2.35
CA ARG A 41 -5.36 13.82 3.69
C ARG A 41 -3.94 13.71 4.20
N ILE A 42 -3.48 14.73 4.90
CA ILE A 42 -2.22 14.66 5.63
C ILE A 42 -2.53 14.24 7.07
N LEU A 43 -2.04 13.06 7.46
CA LEU A 43 -2.14 12.57 8.83
C LEU A 43 -0.84 12.94 9.54
N SER A 44 -0.92 13.64 10.68
CA SER A 44 0.26 14.11 11.40
C SER A 44 0.20 13.77 12.89
N GLU A 45 1.35 13.45 13.46
CA GLU A 45 1.52 13.18 14.88
C GLU A 45 2.96 13.55 15.30
N GLY A 46 3.09 14.44 16.28
CA GLY A 46 4.37 15.02 16.65
C GLY A 46 5.07 15.69 15.46
N ASN A 47 6.32 15.29 15.19
CA ASN A 47 7.11 15.78 14.05
C ASN A 47 7.00 14.90 12.80
N SER A 48 6.00 14.01 12.73
CA SER A 48 5.81 13.11 11.60
C SER A 48 4.50 13.34 10.87
N PHE A 49 4.53 13.11 9.56
CA PHE A 49 3.33 13.14 8.73
C PHE A 49 3.39 12.09 7.63
N ILE A 50 2.22 11.62 7.22
CA ILE A 50 2.04 10.73 6.07
C ILE A 50 0.91 11.27 5.21
N ILE A 51 0.87 10.83 3.95
CA ILE A 51 -0.24 11.13 3.05
C ILE A 51 -1.15 9.91 3.03
N MET A 52 -2.45 10.12 3.22
CA MET A 52 -3.47 9.08 3.12
C MET A 52 -4.46 9.45 2.02
N LYS A 53 -4.68 8.54 1.08
CA LYS A 53 -5.72 8.68 0.07
C LYS A 53 -6.71 7.54 0.22
N GLU A 54 -8.00 7.85 0.07
CA GLU A 54 -9.06 6.86 0.14
C GLU A 54 -9.94 6.97 -1.10
N ASN A 55 -10.13 5.85 -1.81
CA ASN A 55 -10.96 5.77 -2.99
C ASN A 55 -12.08 4.76 -2.76
N TYR A 56 -13.26 5.08 -3.30
CA TYR A 56 -14.46 4.25 -3.19
C TYR A 56 -14.85 3.76 -4.58
N TYR A 57 -14.83 2.45 -4.79
CA TYR A 57 -15.17 1.85 -6.07
C TYR A 57 -16.51 1.12 -5.94
N PRO A 58 -17.57 1.58 -6.61
CA PRO A 58 -18.87 0.92 -6.56
C PRO A 58 -18.79 -0.47 -7.19
N VAL A 59 -19.24 -1.48 -6.45
CA VAL A 59 -19.22 -2.88 -6.91
C VAL A 59 -20.55 -3.37 -7.48
N TYR A 60 -21.63 -2.60 -7.33
CA TYR A 60 -22.95 -2.92 -7.89
C TYR A 60 -22.99 -3.08 -9.43
N ARG A 61 -21.93 -2.66 -10.14
CA ARG A 61 -21.79 -2.87 -11.59
C ARG A 61 -21.40 -4.30 -11.96
N ASN A 62 -20.93 -5.08 -11.00
CA ASN A 62 -20.60 -6.47 -11.19
C ASN A 62 -21.88 -7.34 -11.05
N PRO A 63 -22.26 -8.16 -12.05
CA PRO A 63 -23.47 -8.98 -12.00
C PRO A 63 -23.50 -9.97 -10.82
N ASP A 64 -22.34 -10.42 -10.36
CA ASP A 64 -22.21 -11.34 -9.22
C ASP A 64 -22.22 -10.62 -7.87
N PHE A 65 -22.13 -9.29 -7.84
CA PHE A 65 -22.21 -8.52 -6.60
C PHE A 65 -23.54 -8.72 -5.87
N GLU A 66 -24.68 -8.74 -6.57
CA GLU A 66 -25.98 -8.98 -5.93
C GLU A 66 -26.09 -10.39 -5.34
N LYS A 67 -25.43 -11.39 -5.95
CA LYS A 67 -25.34 -12.74 -5.38
C LYS A 67 -24.48 -12.76 -4.12
N LEU A 68 -23.33 -12.07 -4.15
CA LEU A 68 -22.48 -11.93 -2.96
C LEU A 68 -23.21 -11.18 -1.84
N ARG A 69 -23.87 -10.07 -2.16
CA ARG A 69 -24.60 -9.24 -1.20
C ARG A 69 -25.76 -10.00 -0.56
N SER A 70 -26.57 -10.70 -1.36
CA SER A 70 -27.70 -11.50 -0.85
C SER A 70 -27.26 -12.65 0.05
N ASN A 71 -26.02 -13.15 -0.12
CA ASN A 71 -25.42 -14.14 0.77
C ASN A 71 -24.53 -13.53 1.88
N GLY A 72 -24.63 -12.23 2.13
CA GLY A 72 -23.88 -11.55 3.19
C GLY A 72 -22.36 -11.56 2.99
N PHE A 73 -21.90 -11.57 1.73
CA PHE A 73 -20.48 -11.65 1.33
C PHE A 73 -19.77 -12.92 1.78
N ILE A 74 -20.54 -13.97 2.07
CA ILE A 74 -20.03 -15.26 2.48
C ILE A 74 -19.73 -16.11 1.24
N VAL A 75 -18.49 -16.58 1.15
CA VAL A 75 -18.05 -17.59 0.19
C VAL A 75 -17.98 -18.93 0.91
N ASN A 76 -18.88 -19.84 0.54
CA ASN A 76 -18.92 -21.19 1.05
C ASN A 76 -17.93 -22.08 0.30
N GLN A 77 -17.40 -23.11 0.98
CA GLN A 77 -16.45 -24.06 0.40
C GLN A 77 -15.19 -23.38 -0.15
N PHE A 78 -14.73 -22.32 0.52
CA PHE A 78 -13.60 -21.53 0.06
C PHE A 78 -12.31 -22.36 0.05
N ASP A 79 -12.24 -23.40 0.88
CA ASP A 79 -11.22 -24.45 0.92
C ASP A 79 -11.02 -25.13 -0.44
N ARG A 80 -12.06 -25.21 -1.28
CA ARG A 80 -11.94 -25.78 -2.63
C ARG A 80 -11.20 -24.86 -3.59
N ILE A 81 -11.29 -23.55 -3.36
CA ILE A 81 -10.63 -22.49 -4.14
C ILE A 81 -9.18 -22.34 -3.69
N THR A 82 -8.96 -22.24 -2.37
CA THR A 82 -7.62 -22.06 -1.79
C THR A 82 -6.81 -23.35 -1.76
N GLY A 83 -7.47 -24.50 -1.73
CA GLY A 83 -6.84 -25.79 -1.41
C GLY A 83 -6.53 -25.95 0.09
N ASP A 84 -6.95 -25.00 0.92
CA ASP A 84 -6.69 -24.97 2.35
C ASP A 84 -7.94 -25.36 3.14
N ARG A 85 -7.90 -26.51 3.83
CA ARG A 85 -9.06 -27.04 4.56
C ARG A 85 -9.43 -26.24 5.80
N SER A 86 -8.57 -25.33 6.29
CA SER A 86 -8.96 -24.41 7.36
C SER A 86 -9.88 -23.28 6.89
N THR A 87 -10.06 -23.08 5.58
CA THR A 87 -10.90 -22.00 5.05
C THR A 87 -12.27 -22.50 4.60
N GLY A 88 -13.08 -23.07 5.50
CA GLY A 88 -14.38 -23.63 5.14
C GLY A 88 -15.41 -22.58 4.69
N THR A 89 -15.64 -21.56 5.51
CA THR A 89 -16.53 -20.43 5.22
C THR A 89 -15.75 -19.14 5.34
N PHE A 90 -15.82 -18.29 4.32
CA PHE A 90 -15.00 -17.08 4.22
C PHE A 90 -15.90 -15.85 4.01
N ASN A 91 -15.85 -14.88 4.92
CA ASN A 91 -16.60 -13.63 4.77
C ASN A 91 -15.65 -12.53 4.26
N LEU A 92 -15.88 -12.09 3.03
CA LEU A 92 -15.04 -11.09 2.36
C LEU A 92 -14.99 -9.74 3.07
N GLN A 93 -16.07 -9.33 3.75
CA GLN A 93 -16.14 -8.02 4.43
C GLN A 93 -15.28 -7.96 5.71
N LYS A 94 -14.89 -9.12 6.25
CA LYS A 94 -14.10 -9.21 7.48
C LYS A 94 -12.60 -9.24 7.23
N TYR A 95 -12.18 -9.22 5.97
CA TYR A 95 -10.79 -9.31 5.56
C TYR A 95 -10.27 -7.99 4.99
N LEU A 96 -8.98 -7.74 5.22
CA LEU A 96 -8.23 -6.66 4.60
C LEU A 96 -7.33 -7.20 3.50
N PHE A 97 -7.34 -6.58 2.33
CA PHE A 97 -6.45 -6.92 1.21
C PHE A 97 -5.28 -5.97 1.18
N ILE A 98 -4.07 -6.51 1.28
CA ILE A 98 -2.83 -5.73 1.42
C ILE A 98 -1.99 -5.88 0.17
N ASP A 99 -1.44 -4.75 -0.27
CA ASP A 99 -0.47 -4.64 -1.36
C ASP A 99 0.53 -3.53 -1.01
N THR A 100 1.81 -3.70 -1.37
CA THR A 100 2.86 -2.73 -1.04
C THR A 100 3.69 -2.36 -2.26
N GLU A 101 4.02 -1.08 -2.37
CA GLU A 101 5.07 -0.60 -3.27
C GLU A 101 6.34 -0.34 -2.49
N THR A 102 7.46 -0.82 -3.03
CA THR A 102 8.71 -0.92 -2.27
C THR A 102 9.87 -0.25 -3.00
N THR A 103 10.85 0.23 -2.23
CA THR A 103 12.06 0.86 -2.80
C THR A 103 12.99 -0.15 -3.51
N GLY A 104 12.72 -1.46 -3.43
CA GLY A 104 13.51 -2.47 -4.11
C GLY A 104 13.02 -3.90 -3.88
N LEU A 105 13.32 -4.77 -4.84
CA LEU A 105 12.80 -6.14 -4.92
C LEU A 105 13.49 -7.16 -3.99
N ALA A 106 14.60 -6.78 -3.35
CA ALA A 106 15.48 -7.72 -2.64
C ALA A 106 15.07 -8.04 -1.19
N GLY A 107 13.98 -7.44 -0.67
CA GLY A 107 13.40 -7.79 0.63
C GLY A 107 14.32 -7.63 1.85
N GLY A 108 15.44 -6.91 1.72
CA GLY A 108 16.39 -6.69 2.81
C GLY A 108 15.93 -5.60 3.79
N THR A 109 16.65 -5.44 4.91
CA THR A 109 16.34 -4.42 5.94
C THR A 109 16.42 -2.97 5.43
N GLY A 110 17.06 -2.74 4.28
CA GLY A 110 17.10 -1.45 3.58
C GLY A 110 15.90 -1.18 2.67
N THR A 111 15.01 -2.15 2.46
CA THR A 111 13.78 -1.97 1.68
C THR A 111 12.70 -1.33 2.55
N TYR A 112 12.04 -0.31 2.01
CA TYR A 112 10.92 0.40 2.64
C TYR A 112 9.66 0.19 1.80
N ALA A 113 8.51 0.03 2.48
CA ALA A 113 7.21 0.15 1.85
C ALA A 113 6.86 1.65 1.80
N PHE A 114 7.09 2.30 0.66
CA PHE A 114 6.78 3.71 0.51
C PHE A 114 5.30 3.96 0.21
N LEU A 115 4.58 2.92 -0.21
CA LEU A 115 3.13 2.91 -0.30
C LEU A 115 2.60 1.59 0.27
N VAL A 116 1.62 1.68 1.16
CA VAL A 116 0.85 0.52 1.63
C VAL A 116 -0.62 0.73 1.26
N GLY A 117 -1.12 -0.14 0.39
CA GLY A 117 -2.52 -0.22 0.00
C GLY A 117 -3.27 -1.21 0.88
N ILE A 118 -4.43 -0.80 1.38
CA ILE A 118 -5.37 -1.65 2.12
C ILE A 118 -6.75 -1.52 1.47
N GLY A 119 -7.25 -2.61 0.92
CA GLY A 119 -8.59 -2.73 0.37
C GLY A 119 -9.53 -3.48 1.32
N HIS A 120 -10.76 -3.03 1.45
CA HIS A 120 -11.83 -3.80 2.11
C HIS A 120 -13.18 -3.55 1.44
N ILE A 121 -14.13 -4.46 1.65
CA ILE A 121 -15.51 -4.26 1.17
C ILE A 121 -16.31 -3.64 2.30
N GLU A 122 -16.96 -2.52 2.01
CA GLU A 122 -17.87 -1.85 2.91
C GLU A 122 -19.16 -1.53 2.17
N LEU A 123 -20.28 -2.04 2.68
CA LEU A 123 -21.59 -1.94 2.03
C LEU A 123 -21.55 -2.41 0.57
N ASP A 124 -21.64 -1.49 -0.39
CA ASP A 124 -21.64 -1.68 -1.84
C ASP A 124 -20.42 -1.07 -2.54
N HIS A 125 -19.35 -0.86 -1.79
CA HIS A 125 -18.09 -0.31 -2.28
C HIS A 125 -16.90 -1.20 -1.91
N ILE A 126 -15.90 -1.24 -2.81
CA ILE A 126 -14.53 -1.54 -2.42
C ILE A 126 -13.90 -0.22 -1.99
N VAL A 127 -13.50 -0.15 -0.73
CA VAL A 127 -12.78 0.98 -0.16
C VAL A 127 -11.30 0.66 -0.26
N VAL A 128 -10.53 1.49 -0.95
CA VAL A 128 -9.08 1.35 -1.05
C VAL A 128 -8.43 2.53 -0.34
N ARG A 129 -7.71 2.25 0.74
CA ARG A 129 -6.92 3.22 1.46
C ARG A 129 -5.44 3.03 1.16
N GLN A 130 -4.78 4.09 0.74
CA GLN A 130 -3.36 4.10 0.43
C GLN A 130 -2.65 5.03 1.41
N TYR A 131 -1.67 4.50 2.13
CA TYR A 131 -0.76 5.29 2.95
C TYR A 131 0.55 5.47 2.19
N VAL A 132 0.97 6.71 1.99
CA VAL A 132 2.19 7.07 1.27
C VAL A 132 3.17 7.70 2.25
N LEU A 133 4.41 7.20 2.20
CA LEU A 133 5.53 7.63 3.02
C LEU A 133 6.27 8.79 2.33
N PRO A 134 6.21 10.03 2.84
CA PRO A 134 6.90 11.16 2.21
C PRO A 134 8.41 11.10 2.40
N ASP A 135 8.86 10.60 3.56
CA ASP A 135 10.26 10.42 3.94
C ASP A 135 10.36 9.30 4.98
N PHE A 136 11.49 8.59 5.02
CA PHE A 136 11.73 7.44 5.91
C PHE A 136 11.58 7.76 7.40
N GLN A 137 11.86 8.99 7.82
CA GLN A 137 11.69 9.39 9.22
C GLN A 137 10.24 9.30 9.72
N HIS A 138 9.26 9.28 8.79
CA HIS A 138 7.83 9.23 9.10
C HIS A 138 7.25 7.81 9.12
N GLU A 139 8.08 6.79 8.92
CA GLU A 139 7.62 5.41 8.73
C GLU A 139 6.81 4.88 9.92
N TRP A 140 7.23 5.20 11.14
CA TRP A 140 6.53 4.76 12.34
C TRP A 140 5.04 5.16 12.32
N LEU A 141 4.72 6.35 11.78
CA LEU A 141 3.36 6.85 11.70
C LEU A 141 2.57 6.10 10.62
N LEU A 142 3.20 5.78 9.48
CA LEU A 142 2.61 4.92 8.45
C LEU A 142 2.23 3.57 9.04
N LEU A 143 3.20 2.90 9.69
CA LEU A 143 3.00 1.59 10.28
C LEU A 143 1.95 1.61 11.39
N LYS A 144 1.93 2.65 12.23
CA LYS A 144 0.88 2.84 13.24
C LYS A 144 -0.52 2.87 12.61
N HIS A 145 -0.69 3.59 11.49
CA HIS A 145 -1.97 3.64 10.79
C HIS A 145 -2.34 2.33 10.08
N VAL A 146 -1.35 1.58 9.59
CA VAL A 146 -1.57 0.22 9.07
C VAL A 146 -2.02 -0.70 10.21
N GLU A 147 -1.33 -0.70 11.35
CA GLU A 147 -1.64 -1.52 12.52
C GLU A 147 -3.06 -1.25 13.03
N ASN A 148 -3.45 0.02 13.13
CA ASN A 148 -4.81 0.41 13.52
C ASN A 148 -5.91 -0.15 12.59
N ARG A 149 -5.57 -0.56 11.36
CA ARG A 149 -6.49 -1.29 10.48
C ARG A 149 -6.44 -2.78 10.74
N LEU A 150 -5.24 -3.35 10.86
CA LEU A 150 -5.04 -4.78 11.12
C LEU A 150 -5.79 -5.23 12.38
N VAL A 151 -5.76 -4.45 13.47
CA VAL A 151 -6.47 -4.77 14.72
C VAL A 151 -7.99 -4.90 14.58
N THR A 152 -8.58 -4.35 13.51
CA THR A 152 -10.02 -4.44 13.23
C THR A 152 -10.40 -5.56 12.27
N ALA A 153 -9.42 -6.28 11.73
CA ALA A 153 -9.62 -7.34 10.76
C ALA A 153 -9.76 -8.71 11.43
N GLU A 154 -10.51 -9.62 10.82
CA GLU A 154 -10.50 -11.04 11.20
C GLU A 154 -9.51 -11.86 10.35
N GLY A 155 -8.89 -11.23 9.35
CA GLY A 155 -7.83 -11.82 8.54
C GLY A 155 -7.35 -10.89 7.43
N ILE A 156 -6.30 -11.33 6.73
CA ILE A 156 -5.69 -10.59 5.63
C ILE A 156 -5.63 -11.43 4.34
N GLY A 157 -5.68 -10.74 3.21
CA GLY A 157 -5.51 -11.29 1.87
C GLY A 157 -4.43 -10.53 1.11
N SER A 158 -3.69 -11.20 0.23
CA SER A 158 -2.74 -10.53 -0.68
C SER A 158 -2.53 -11.36 -1.94
N PHE A 159 -1.91 -10.79 -2.97
CA PHE A 159 -1.43 -11.54 -4.12
C PHE A 159 0.08 -11.76 -4.01
N ASN A 160 0.52 -12.99 -3.76
CA ASN A 160 1.93 -13.34 -3.53
C ASN A 160 2.55 -12.73 -2.25
N GLY A 161 1.78 -12.03 -1.43
CA GLY A 161 2.30 -11.32 -0.27
C GLY A 161 2.91 -12.22 0.82
N LYS A 162 2.67 -13.54 0.84
CA LYS A 162 3.41 -14.44 1.75
C LYS A 162 4.92 -14.40 1.49
N SER A 163 5.32 -14.13 0.26
CA SER A 163 6.73 -14.06 -0.15
C SER A 163 7.29 -12.65 -0.24
N TYR A 164 6.45 -11.61 -0.24
CA TYR A 164 6.86 -10.23 -0.50
C TYR A 164 6.34 -9.26 0.57
N ASP A 165 5.06 -8.88 0.51
CA ASP A 165 4.48 -7.82 1.33
C ASP A 165 4.55 -8.11 2.83
N ILE A 166 4.14 -9.32 3.25
CA ILE A 166 4.00 -9.67 4.67
C ILE A 166 5.38 -9.78 5.37
N PRO A 167 6.39 -10.47 4.81
CA PRO A 167 7.74 -10.45 5.39
C PRO A 167 8.35 -9.05 5.49
N LEU A 168 8.10 -8.19 4.49
CA LEU A 168 8.55 -6.80 4.52
C LEU A 168 7.89 -6.03 5.68
N LEU A 169 6.56 -6.01 5.74
CA LEU A 169 5.81 -5.31 6.78
C LEU A 169 6.19 -5.80 8.18
N ARG A 170 6.30 -7.12 8.37
CA ARG A 170 6.78 -7.72 9.63
C ARG A 170 8.13 -7.13 10.06
N THR A 171 9.09 -7.10 9.13
CA THR A 171 10.42 -6.54 9.41
C THR A 171 10.33 -5.05 9.77
N ARG A 172 9.49 -4.27 9.07
CA ARG A 172 9.30 -2.84 9.35
C ARG A 172 8.66 -2.60 10.72
N PHE A 173 7.66 -3.39 11.11
CA PHE A 173 7.05 -3.33 12.44
C PHE A 173 8.08 -3.60 13.55
N VAL A 174 8.87 -4.67 13.41
CA VAL A 174 9.94 -5.00 14.36
C VAL A 174 10.98 -3.88 14.48
N LEU A 175 11.44 -3.32 13.35
CA LEU A 175 12.42 -2.23 13.35
C LEU A 175 11.88 -0.94 14.00
N ASN A 176 10.58 -0.67 13.87
CA ASN A 176 9.91 0.46 14.51
C ASN A 176 9.42 0.16 15.93
N ARG A 177 9.66 -1.06 16.45
CA ARG A 177 9.22 -1.53 17.78
C ARG A 177 7.71 -1.40 17.99
N ILE A 178 6.95 -1.66 16.94
CA ILE A 178 5.49 -1.71 16.99
C ILE A 178 5.11 -3.19 17.13
N ASP A 179 4.45 -3.52 18.22
CA ASP A 179 3.84 -4.83 18.41
C ASP A 179 2.63 -4.93 17.47
N SER A 180 2.76 -5.76 16.43
CA SER A 180 1.75 -5.88 15.38
C SER A 180 0.99 -7.19 15.46
N VAL A 181 -0.33 -7.13 15.28
CA VAL A 181 -1.20 -8.32 15.16
C VAL A 181 -1.05 -9.04 13.81
N LEU A 182 -0.20 -8.55 12.90
CA LEU A 182 -0.07 -9.08 11.53
C LEU A 182 0.15 -10.60 11.50
N ASP A 183 0.93 -11.14 12.43
CA ASP A 183 1.26 -12.56 12.51
C ASP A 183 0.14 -13.41 13.16
N ASP A 184 -0.77 -12.78 13.90
CA ASP A 184 -1.93 -13.43 14.51
C ASP A 184 -3.12 -13.56 13.54
N LEU A 185 -3.10 -12.79 12.44
CA LEU A 185 -4.19 -12.77 11.46
C LEU A 185 -4.08 -13.94 10.47
N PRO A 186 -5.18 -14.69 10.24
CA PRO A 186 -5.25 -15.65 9.15
C PRO A 186 -4.93 -15.00 7.80
N HIS A 187 -4.01 -15.60 7.03
CA HIS A 187 -3.55 -15.04 5.76
C HIS A 187 -3.86 -15.91 4.55
N ILE A 188 -4.66 -15.34 3.64
CA ILE A 188 -4.98 -15.92 2.33
C ILE A 188 -4.06 -15.31 1.26
N ASP A 189 -3.28 -16.16 0.62
CA ASP A 189 -2.51 -15.75 -0.56
C ASP A 189 -3.20 -16.22 -1.84
N ILE A 190 -3.73 -15.24 -2.57
CA ILE A 190 -4.57 -15.44 -3.76
C ILE A 190 -3.76 -16.10 -4.88
N LEU A 191 -2.44 -15.94 -4.92
CA LEU A 191 -1.61 -16.52 -5.98
C LEU A 191 -1.70 -18.05 -6.01
N HIS A 192 -1.83 -18.71 -4.85
CA HIS A 192 -1.96 -20.16 -4.80
C HIS A 192 -3.29 -20.63 -5.39
N ALA A 193 -4.39 -19.96 -5.06
CA ALA A 193 -5.71 -20.22 -5.64
C ALA A 193 -5.70 -19.97 -7.16
N ALA A 194 -5.12 -18.84 -7.59
CA ALA A 194 -5.02 -18.48 -9.00
C ALA A 194 -4.23 -19.52 -9.81
N ARG A 195 -3.05 -19.96 -9.30
CA ARG A 195 -2.27 -21.03 -9.93
C ARG A 195 -3.05 -22.35 -9.96
N ARG A 196 -3.79 -22.70 -8.92
CA ARG A 196 -4.56 -23.95 -8.89
C ARG A 196 -5.65 -23.99 -9.98
N ILE A 197 -6.35 -22.87 -10.18
CA ILE A 197 -7.45 -22.78 -11.14
C ILE A 197 -6.94 -22.57 -12.57
N TRP A 198 -5.91 -21.75 -12.75
CA TRP A 198 -5.55 -21.20 -14.06
C TRP A 198 -4.22 -21.70 -14.62
N LYS A 199 -3.39 -22.45 -13.89
CA LYS A 199 -2.06 -22.92 -14.38
C LYS A 199 -2.11 -23.72 -15.69
N GLN A 200 -3.21 -24.41 -15.97
CA GLN A 200 -3.37 -25.13 -17.24
C GLN A 200 -3.84 -24.24 -18.40
N ARG A 201 -4.38 -23.05 -18.11
CA ARG A 201 -4.93 -22.11 -19.10
C ARG A 201 -4.03 -20.90 -19.36
N LEU A 202 -3.25 -20.49 -18.36
CA LEU A 202 -2.35 -19.35 -18.41
C LEU A 202 -0.92 -19.83 -18.15
N GLY A 203 -0.05 -19.73 -19.15
CA GLY A 203 1.36 -20.11 -19.03
C GLY A 203 2.14 -19.34 -17.95
N SER A 204 1.63 -18.19 -17.49
CA SER A 204 2.11 -17.41 -16.36
C SER A 204 0.94 -16.80 -15.59
N CYS A 205 1.02 -16.78 -14.25
CA CYS A 205 0.02 -16.18 -13.35
C CYS A 205 0.61 -14.95 -12.63
N THR A 206 1.20 -14.03 -13.39
CA THR A 206 1.62 -12.72 -12.86
C THR A 206 0.44 -11.74 -12.90
N LEU A 207 0.48 -10.70 -12.06
CA LEU A 207 -0.55 -9.64 -11.97
C LEU A 207 -0.90 -8.99 -13.33
N ILE A 208 0.06 -8.95 -14.25
CA ILE A 208 -0.16 -8.43 -15.61
C ILE A 208 -1.08 -9.37 -16.42
N PHE A 209 -1.02 -10.68 -16.21
CA PHE A 209 -1.87 -11.67 -16.89
C PHE A 209 -3.25 -11.86 -16.24
N SER A 210 -3.47 -11.34 -15.04
CA SER A 210 -4.78 -11.34 -14.38
C SER A 210 -5.71 -10.22 -14.84
N THR A 211 -5.42 -9.50 -15.93
CA THR A 211 -6.45 -8.68 -16.61
C THR A 211 -7.61 -9.51 -17.17
N LEU A 212 -7.47 -10.84 -17.24
CA LEU A 212 -8.58 -11.78 -17.43
C LEU A 212 -9.56 -11.86 -16.23
N PHE A 213 -9.20 -11.31 -15.06
CA PHE A 213 -10.07 -11.26 -13.89
C PHE A 213 -11.25 -10.30 -14.09
N THR A 214 -11.08 -9.26 -14.92
CA THR A 214 -12.16 -8.32 -15.31
C THR A 214 -13.11 -8.88 -16.37
N LEU A 215 -12.77 -10.02 -17.00
CA LEU A 215 -13.58 -10.62 -18.07
C LEU A 215 -14.50 -11.75 -17.59
N PHE A 216 -14.34 -12.24 -16.35
CA PHE A 216 -15.09 -13.41 -15.87
C PHE A 216 -15.59 -13.32 -14.41
N PHE A 217 -15.41 -12.18 -13.74
CA PHE A 217 -16.18 -11.80 -12.56
C PHE A 217 -16.83 -10.44 -12.79
#